data_AF-H1G1G5-F1
#
_entry.id   AF-H1G1G5-F1
#
_cell.length_a   1.000
_cell.length_b   1.000
_cell.length_c   1.000
_cell.angle_alpha   90.00
_cell.angle_beta   90.00
_cell.angle_gamma   90.00
#
_symmetry.space_group_name_H-M   'P 1'
#
loop_
_entity.id
_entity.type
_entity.pdbx_description
1 polymer ?
#
loop_
_entity_poly.entity_id
_entity_poly.type
_entity_poly.pdbx_seq_one_letter_code
_entity_poly.pdbx_strand_id
1 'polypeptide(L)'
;MPVHSMESVLEAAAALEDLSRRRLALARDGQWKALMETEDERTRLAAGIQVDNLPADVAEKSDLAERLTRIRDLDQALLPLLEEARDALGEELRQVQKGVAGARAYEKVGDF
;
A
#
# COMPACT_ATOMS: atom_id res chain seq x y z
N MET A 1 24.78 -14.36 7.61
CA MET A 1 23.74 -13.76 6.76
C MET A 1 23.41 -14.74 5.66
N PRO A 2 22.14 -15.10 5.41
CA PRO A 2 21.81 -15.92 4.26
C PRO A 2 22.25 -15.19 2.98
N VAL A 3 22.90 -15.91 2.08
CA VAL A 3 23.29 -15.38 0.76
C VAL A 3 22.06 -15.54 -0.13
N HIS A 4 21.42 -14.43 -0.49
CA HIS A 4 20.33 -14.44 -1.46
C HIS A 4 20.91 -14.64 -2.87
N SER A 5 20.43 -15.63 -3.61
CA SER A 5 20.80 -15.78 -5.02
C SER A 5 20.13 -14.68 -5.84
N MET A 6 20.76 -14.26 -6.95
CA MET A 6 20.14 -13.29 -7.87
C MET A 6 18.77 -13.76 -8.34
N GLU A 7 18.62 -15.06 -8.62
CA GLU A 7 17.34 -15.70 -8.96
C GLU A 7 16.28 -15.44 -7.87
N SER A 8 16.59 -15.70 -6.60
CA SER A 8 15.65 -15.46 -5.50
C SER A 8 15.27 -13.99 -5.33
N VAL A 9 16.20 -13.07 -5.62
CA VAL A 9 15.93 -11.62 -5.59
C VAL A 9 15.02 -11.22 -6.75
N LEU A 10 15.25 -11.75 -7.95
CA LEU A 10 14.42 -11.51 -9.12
C LEU A 10 13.00 -12.07 -8.95
N GLU A 11 12.86 -13.26 -8.37
CA GLU A 11 11.57 -13.86 -8.04
C GLU A 11 10.80 -12.98 -7.03
N ALA A 12 11.46 -12.55 -5.95
CA ALA A 12 10.86 -11.66 -4.97
C ALA A 12 10.45 -10.31 -5.58
N ALA A 13 11.27 -9.74 -6.47
CA ALA A 13 10.96 -8.51 -7.18
C ALA A 13 9.78 -8.68 -8.16
N ALA A 14 9.73 -9.80 -8.89
CA ALA A 14 8.63 -10.09 -9.80
C ALA A 14 7.30 -10.25 -9.03
N ALA A 15 7.29 -11.02 -7.94
CA ALA A 15 6.12 -11.19 -7.09
C ALA A 15 5.69 -9.86 -6.45
N LEU A 16 6.64 -9.01 -6.04
CA LEU A 16 6.33 -7.69 -5.49
C LEU A 16 5.73 -6.76 -6.56
N GLU A 17 6.22 -6.80 -7.80
CA GLU A 17 5.65 -6.04 -8.92
C GLU A 17 4.19 -6.43 -9.16
N ASP A 18 3.89 -7.73 -9.22
CA ASP A 18 2.52 -8.24 -9.38
C ASP A 18 1.61 -7.84 -8.21
N LEU A 19 2.13 -7.90 -6.98
CA LEU A 19 1.41 -7.45 -5.80
C LEU A 19 1.13 -5.95 -5.83
N SER A 20 2.10 -5.11 -6.21
CA SER A 20 1.91 -3.66 -6.34
C SER A 20 0.85 -3.33 -7.39
N ARG A 21 0.80 -4.05 -8.52
CA ARG A 21 -0.28 -3.91 -9.52
C ARG A 21 -1.64 -4.26 -8.92
N ARG A 22 -1.73 -5.38 -8.21
CA ARG A 22 -2.97 -5.80 -7.53
C ARG A 22 -3.42 -4.77 -6.49
N ARG A 23 -2.51 -4.28 -5.66
CA ARG A 23 -2.81 -3.27 -4.64
C ARG A 23 -3.33 -1.98 -5.25
N LEU A 24 -2.75 -1.53 -6.36
CA LEU A 24 -3.25 -0.36 -7.09
C LEU A 24 -4.66 -0.60 -7.64
N ALA A 25 -4.96 -1.79 -8.16
CA ALA A 25 -6.31 -2.14 -8.60
C ALA A 25 -7.31 -2.14 -7.43
N LEU A 26 -6.96 -2.76 -6.30
CA LEU A 26 -7.78 -2.77 -5.09
C LEU A 26 -8.08 -1.35 -4.59
N ALA A 27 -7.09 -0.45 -4.60
CA ALA A 27 -7.27 0.95 -4.22
C ALA A 27 -8.21 1.70 -5.16
N ARG A 28 -8.06 1.51 -6.48
CA ARG A 28 -8.96 2.12 -7.48
C ARG A 28 -10.40 1.65 -7.31
N ASP A 29 -10.60 0.40 -6.90
CA ASP A 29 -11.92 -0.17 -6.66
C ASP A 29 -12.44 0.10 -5.24
N GLY A 30 -11.71 0.87 -4.42
CA GLY A 30 -12.09 1.18 -3.04
C GLY A 30 -12.09 -0.04 -2.09
N GLN A 31 -11.42 -1.13 -2.47
CA GLN A 31 -11.34 -2.38 -1.70
C GLN A 31 -10.29 -2.29 -0.59
N TRP A 32 -10.42 -1.31 0.31
CA TRP A 32 -9.43 -0.97 1.34
C TRP A 32 -9.11 -2.11 2.31
N LYS A 33 -10.11 -2.91 2.67
CA LYS A 33 -9.90 -4.09 3.54
C LYS A 33 -9.01 -5.13 2.86
N ALA A 34 -9.32 -5.48 1.61
CA ALA A 34 -8.52 -6.41 0.84
C ALA A 34 -7.11 -5.87 0.57
N LEU A 35 -6.96 -4.55 0.39
CA LEU A 35 -5.65 -3.91 0.28
C LEU A 35 -4.83 -4.09 1.57
N MET A 36 -5.43 -3.84 2.74
CA MET A 36 -4.77 -4.02 4.04
C MET A 36 -4.30 -5.46 4.28
N GLU A 37 -5.09 -6.46 3.86
CA GLU A 37 -4.74 -7.88 4.00
C GLU A 37 -3.47 -8.27 3.21
N THR A 38 -3.02 -7.44 2.25
CA THR A 38 -1.79 -7.68 1.48
C THR A 38 -0.51 -7.11 2.13
N GLU A 39 -0.60 -6.38 3.25
CA GLU A 39 0.56 -5.66 3.80
C GLU A 39 1.67 -6.59 4.30
N ASP A 40 1.31 -7.70 4.94
CA ASP A 40 2.27 -8.70 5.41
C ASP A 40 3.02 -9.36 4.24
N GLU A 41 2.31 -9.61 3.14
CA GLU A 41 2.90 -10.15 1.92
C GLU A 41 3.85 -9.15 1.26
N ARG A 42 3.45 -7.88 1.16
CA ARG A 42 4.29 -6.80 0.65
C ARG A 42 5.58 -6.69 1.45
N THR A 43 5.48 -6.66 2.77
CA THR A 43 6.64 -6.55 3.68
C THR A 43 7.59 -7.73 3.52
N ARG A 44 7.06 -8.96 3.46
CA ARG A 44 7.85 -10.18 3.27
C ARG A 44 8.57 -10.20 1.92
N LEU A 45 7.89 -9.83 0.83
CA LEU A 45 8.49 -9.79 -0.50
C LEU A 45 9.57 -8.71 -0.60
N ALA A 46 9.31 -7.52 -0.06
CA ALA A 46 10.30 -6.44 -0.01
C ALA A 46 11.55 -6.85 0.79
N ALA A 47 11.38 -7.55 1.92
CA ALA A 47 12.50 -8.05 2.72
C ALA A 47 13.36 -9.11 2.00
N GLY A 48 12.79 -9.81 1.01
CA GLY A 48 13.49 -10.76 0.14
C GLY A 48 14.38 -10.10 -0.92
N ILE A 49 14.21 -8.80 -1.17
CA ILE A 49 15.00 -8.05 -2.16
C ILE A 49 16.21 -7.42 -1.44
N GLN A 50 17.23 -8.23 -1.20
CA GLN A 50 18.50 -7.78 -0.61
C GLN A 50 19.59 -7.70 -1.68
N VAL A 51 19.96 -6.48 -2.06
CA VAL A 51 20.90 -6.24 -3.17
C VAL A 51 22.37 -6.16 -2.75
N ASP A 52 22.64 -6.03 -1.46
CA ASP A 52 23.98 -5.74 -0.91
C ASP A 52 25.01 -6.84 -1.17
N ASN A 53 24.57 -8.08 -1.41
CA ASN A 53 25.44 -9.24 -1.62
C ASN A 53 25.40 -9.78 -3.07
N LEU A 54 24.82 -9.03 -4.02
CA LEU A 54 24.71 -9.48 -5.40
C LEU A 54 26.03 -9.27 -6.17
N PRO A 55 26.51 -10.27 -6.93
CA PRO A 55 27.75 -10.17 -7.71
C PRO A 55 27.71 -8.97 -8.67
N ALA A 56 28.86 -8.31 -8.85
CA ALA A 56 28.96 -7.00 -9.50
C ALA A 56 28.46 -6.97 -10.97
N ASP A 57 28.56 -8.08 -11.70
CA ASP A 57 28.74 -8.07 -13.16
C ASP A 57 27.67 -8.88 -13.93
N VAL A 58 26.39 -8.59 -13.70
CA VAL A 58 25.30 -9.40 -14.26
C VAL A 58 24.27 -8.53 -14.99
N ALA A 59 23.97 -8.87 -16.24
CA ALA A 59 22.90 -8.25 -17.05
C ALA A 59 21.55 -8.23 -16.31
N GLU A 60 21.32 -9.25 -15.47
CA GLU A 60 20.17 -9.40 -14.56
C GLU A 60 19.98 -8.21 -13.59
N LYS A 61 21.01 -7.39 -13.34
CA LYS A 61 20.88 -6.16 -12.57
C LYS A 61 20.07 -5.09 -13.29
N SER A 62 20.16 -5.02 -14.61
CA SER A 62 19.36 -4.09 -15.41
C SER A 62 17.89 -4.46 -15.28
N ASP A 63 17.57 -5.73 -15.42
CA ASP A 63 16.20 -6.25 -15.28
C ASP A 63 15.65 -6.00 -13.87
N LEU A 64 16.47 -6.22 -12.83
CA LEU A 64 16.10 -5.91 -11.45
C LEU A 64 15.85 -4.41 -11.25
N ALA A 65 16.74 -3.55 -11.76
CA ALA A 65 16.60 -2.10 -11.65
C ALA A 65 15.32 -1.59 -12.35
N GLU A 66 15.01 -2.10 -13.54
CA GLU A 66 13.78 -1.77 -14.25
C GLU A 66 12.53 -2.19 -13.47
N ARG A 67 12.54 -3.41 -12.89
CA ARG A 67 11.44 -3.89 -12.04
C ARG A 67 11.25 -3.02 -10.80
N LEU A 68 12.33 -2.65 -10.12
CA LEU A 68 12.27 -1.78 -8.95
C LEU A 68 11.74 -0.38 -9.29
N THR A 69 12.10 0.15 -10.46
CA THR A 69 11.49 1.39 -10.98
C THR A 69 9.99 1.23 -11.18
N ARG A 70 9.54 0.15 -11.83
CA ARG A 70 8.10 -0.10 -12.02
C ARG A 70 7.35 -0.25 -10.70
N ILE A 71 7.91 -0.95 -9.71
CA ILE A 71 7.33 -1.06 -8.37
C ILE A 71 7.20 0.32 -7.72
N ARG A 72 8.26 1.14 -7.79
CA ARG A 72 8.23 2.51 -7.28
C ARG A 72 7.14 3.34 -7.94
N ASP A 73 7.00 3.28 -9.26
CA ASP A 73 5.99 4.04 -10.00
C ASP A 73 4.56 3.62 -9.60
N LEU A 74 4.34 2.32 -9.40
CA LEU A 74 3.06 1.79 -8.91
C LEU A 74 2.75 2.27 -7.48
N ASP A 75 3.73 2.24 -6.59
CA ASP A 75 3.59 2.73 -5.21
C ASP A 75 3.33 4.25 -5.20
N GLN A 76 4.00 5.02 -6.07
CA GLN A 76 3.74 6.45 -6.24
C GLN A 76 2.33 6.74 -6.76
N ALA A 77 1.81 5.90 -7.66
CA ALA A 77 0.43 6.01 -8.14
C ALA A 77 -0.61 5.61 -7.09
N LEU A 78 -0.22 4.77 -6.11
CA LEU A 78 -1.09 4.34 -5.02
C LEU A 78 -1.25 5.42 -3.93
N LEU A 79 -0.19 6.18 -3.63
CA LEU A 79 -0.20 7.20 -2.58
C LEU A 79 -1.39 8.19 -2.64
N PRO A 80 -1.69 8.87 -3.77
CA PRO A 80 -2.80 9.82 -3.81
C PRO A 80 -4.15 9.15 -3.50
N LEU A 81 -4.36 7.90 -3.91
CA LEU A 81 -5.60 7.17 -3.61
C LEU A 81 -5.76 6.91 -2.11
N LEU A 82 -4.66 6.63 -1.41
CA LEU A 82 -4.66 6.45 0.04
C LEU A 82 -4.93 7.77 0.77
N GLU A 83 -4.37 8.88 0.28
CA GLU A 83 -4.60 10.21 0.83
C GLU A 83 -6.07 10.64 0.65
N GLU A 84 -6.62 10.46 -0.55
CA GLU A 84 -8.03 10.72 -0.84
C GLU A 84 -8.95 9.88 0.06
N ALA A 85 -8.67 8.59 0.22
CA ALA A 85 -9.46 7.70 1.08
C ALA A 85 -9.41 8.13 2.56
N ARG A 86 -8.23 8.51 3.06
CA ARG A 86 -8.06 9.04 4.42
C ARG A 86 -8.87 10.31 4.61
N ASP A 87 -8.80 11.22 3.65
CA ASP A 87 -9.46 12.53 3.75
C ASP A 87 -10.99 12.38 3.70
N ALA A 88 -11.50 11.48 2.86
CA ALA A 88 -12.92 11.12 2.80
C ALA A 88 -13.42 10.55 4.13
N LEU A 89 -12.71 9.56 4.70
CA LEU A 89 -13.04 8.99 6.02
C LEU A 89 -12.99 10.05 7.14
N GLY A 90 -12.04 10.98 7.06
CA GLY A 90 -11.93 12.10 8.00
C GLY A 90 -13.14 13.03 7.93
N GLU A 91 -13.67 13.30 6.74
CA GLU A 91 -14.88 14.11 6.57
C GLU A 91 -16.13 13.37 7.05
N GLU A 92 -16.29 12.10 6.70
CA GLU A 92 -17.39 11.26 7.20
C GLU A 92 -17.44 11.24 8.72
N LEU A 93 -16.29 11.06 9.37
CA LEU A 93 -16.20 11.07 10.84
C LEU A 93 -16.63 12.41 11.44
N ARG A 94 -16.21 13.54 10.84
CA ARG A 94 -16.63 14.88 11.27
C ARG A 94 -18.14 15.08 11.13
N GLN A 95 -18.74 14.59 10.05
CA GLN A 95 -20.18 14.67 9.84
C GLN A 95 -20.95 13.84 10.86
N VAL A 96 -20.51 12.61 11.16
CA VAL A 96 -21.09 11.77 12.21
C VAL A 96 -21.02 12.47 13.57
N GLN A 97 -19.87 13.04 13.93
CA GLN A 97 -19.71 13.77 15.20
C GLN A 97 -20.65 14.99 15.29
N LYS A 98 -20.79 15.76 14.21
CA LYS A 98 -21.75 16.89 14.15
C LYS A 98 -23.19 16.40 14.29
N GLY A 99 -23.56 15.29 13.64
CA GLY A 99 -24.89 14.69 13.75
C GLY A 99 -25.21 14.24 15.18
N VAL A 100 -24.26 13.60 15.86
CA VAL A 100 -24.40 13.19 17.27
C VAL A 100 -24.51 14.41 18.20
N ALA A 101 -23.73 15.46 17.96
CA ALA A 101 -23.82 16.70 18.73
C ALA A 101 -25.17 17.41 18.53
N GLY A 102 -25.68 17.45 17.29
CA GLY A 102 -26.99 17.98 16.96
C GLY A 102 -28.13 17.18 17.62
N ALA A 103 -28.09 15.85 17.53
CA ALA A 103 -29.08 14.97 18.16
C ALA A 103 -29.18 15.19 19.68
N ARG A 104 -28.03 15.31 20.37
CA ARG A 104 -27.97 15.61 21.81
C ARG A 104 -28.46 17.01 22.16
N ALA A 105 -28.34 17.98 21.26
CA ALA A 105 -28.84 19.34 21.47
C ALA A 105 -30.38 19.38 21.40
N TYR A 106 -31.00 18.61 20.51
CA TYR A 106 -32.47 18.48 20.45
C TYR A 106 -33.05 17.73 21.66
N GLU A 107 -32.38 16.69 22.17
CA GLU A 107 -32.80 16.02 23.41
C GLU A 107 -32.82 16.98 24.61
N LYS A 108 -31.83 17.88 24.73
CA LYS A 108 -31.79 18.86 25.84
C LYS A 108 -32.80 20.00 25.75
N VAL A 109 -33.37 20.27 24.56
CA VAL A 109 -34.37 21.34 24.37
C VAL A 109 -35.80 20.80 24.48
N GLY A 110 -36.02 19.49 24.34
CA GLY A 110 -37.33 18.84 24.53
C GLY A 110 -37.74 18.62 26.00
N ASP A 111 -36.85 18.89 26.96
CA ASP A 111 -37.07 18.71 28.41
C ASP A 111 -37.43 20.03 29.16
N PHE A 112 -37.90 21.06 28.44
CA PHE A 112 -38.39 22.32 29.02
C PHE A 112 -39.90 22.51 28.81
#